data_AF-A0A8B9GED1-F1
#
_entry.id   AF-A0A8B9GED1-F1
#
_cell.length_a   1.000
_cell.length_b   1.000
_cell.length_c   1.000
_cell.angle_alpha   90.00
_cell.angle_beta   90.00
_cell.angle_gamma   90.00
#
_symmetry.space_group_name_H-M   'P 1'
#
loop_
_entity.id
_entity.type
_entity.pdbx_description
1 polymer ?
#
loop_
_entity_poly.entity_id
_entity_poly.type
_entity_poly.pdbx_seq_one_letter_code
_entity_poly.pdbx_strand_id
1 'polypeptide(L)'
;MSSPKNGFYRQEITKTLWEVRDRYRDLQPVGSGAYGAVCSAVDGRSGTKVAIKKLYRPFQSELFAKRAYRELRLLKHMKHENVIGILDVFTPDVTLEKFNDLKGCCFFICMVCVSFRP
;
A
#
# COMPACT_ATOMS: atom_id res chain seq x y z
N MET A 1 27.45 -3.88 -7.95
CA MET A 1 26.41 -2.87 -8.20
C MET A 1 25.10 -3.61 -8.40
N SER A 2 24.22 -3.63 -7.39
CA SER A 2 22.96 -4.37 -7.46
C SER A 2 21.97 -3.64 -8.37
N SER A 3 21.61 -4.25 -9.49
CA SER A 3 20.65 -3.76 -10.48
C SER A 3 19.36 -3.24 -9.81
N PRO A 4 18.77 -2.13 -10.29
CA PRO A 4 17.48 -1.67 -9.78
C PRO A 4 16.45 -2.77 -10.03
N LYS A 5 15.81 -3.24 -8.98
CA LYS A 5 14.77 -4.28 -9.08
C LYS A 5 13.55 -3.68 -9.80
N ASN A 6 13.26 -4.18 -11.00
CA ASN A 6 11.96 -4.18 -11.71
C ASN A 6 10.87 -3.20 -11.22
N GLY A 7 11.05 -1.89 -11.44
CA GLY A 7 9.95 -0.92 -11.35
C GLY A 7 9.48 -0.54 -9.94
N PHE A 8 10.29 -0.82 -8.91
CA PHE A 8 10.07 -0.36 -7.54
C PHE A 8 11.28 0.42 -7.02
N TYR A 9 11.02 1.46 -6.23
CA TYR A 9 12.03 2.19 -5.50
C TYR A 9 11.77 2.11 -3.99
N ARG A 10 12.83 2.42 -3.23
CA ARG A 10 12.82 2.36 -1.77
C ARG A 10 12.98 3.76 -1.19
N GLN A 11 12.14 4.08 -0.22
CA GLN A 11 12.22 5.35 0.51
C GLN A 11 11.89 5.13 1.98
N GLU A 12 12.69 5.71 2.88
CA GLU A 12 12.39 5.70 4.30
C GLU A 12 11.46 6.87 4.64
N ILE A 13 10.31 6.57 5.25
CA ILE A 13 9.32 7.56 5.66
C ILE A 13 8.91 7.23 7.08
N THR A 14 9.03 8.19 8.00
CA THR A 14 8.66 8.00 9.42
C THR A 14 9.28 6.72 10.02
N LYS A 15 10.58 6.50 9.79
CA LYS A 15 11.34 5.31 10.26
C LYS A 15 10.84 3.97 9.73
N THR A 16 10.04 3.99 8.68
CA THR A 16 9.53 2.79 8.01
C THR A 16 10.05 2.77 6.58
N LEU A 17 10.60 1.64 6.13
CA LEU A 17 11.03 1.48 4.74
C LEU A 17 9.81 1.23 3.84
N TRP A 18 9.59 2.07 2.84
CA TRP A 18 8.56 1.90 1.82
C TRP A 18 9.20 1.39 0.54
N GLU A 19 8.63 0.34 -0.06
CA GLU A 19 9.02 -0.17 -1.37
C GLU A 19 7.80 -0.06 -2.29
N VAL A 20 7.77 0.98 -3.12
CA VAL A 20 6.59 1.34 -3.94
C VAL A 20 6.97 1.40 -5.40
N ARG A 21 5.98 1.22 -6.29
CA ARG A 21 6.22 1.27 -7.74
C ARG A 21 6.74 2.67 -8.14
N ASP A 22 7.65 2.74 -9.10
CA ASP A 22 8.21 4.00 -9.65
C ASP A 22 7.15 4.96 -10.20
N ARG A 23 5.97 4.43 -10.55
CA ARG A 23 4.78 5.19 -10.94
C ARG A 23 4.33 6.17 -9.86
N TYR A 24 4.43 5.80 -8.59
CA TYR A 24 3.92 6.61 -7.48
C TYR A 24 5.04 7.46 -6.93
N ARG A 25 4.93 8.78 -7.06
CA ARG A 25 5.99 9.73 -6.69
C ARG A 25 5.57 10.60 -5.51
N ASP A 26 6.53 11.33 -4.95
CA ASP A 26 6.30 12.33 -3.89
C ASP A 26 5.55 11.77 -2.68
N LEU A 27 6.04 10.65 -2.13
CA LEU A 27 5.42 10.07 -0.95
C LEU A 27 5.53 11.04 0.24
N GLN A 28 4.38 11.37 0.82
CA GLN A 28 4.26 12.20 2.01
C GLN A 28 3.47 11.44 3.09
N PRO A 29 3.96 11.38 4.33
CA PRO A 29 3.24 10.70 5.41
C PRO A 29 1.91 11.40 5.68
N VAL A 30 0.84 10.61 5.81
CA VAL A 30 -0.51 11.10 6.12
C VAL A 30 -0.91 10.68 7.53
N GLY A 31 -0.64 9.43 7.89
CA GLY A 31 -0.98 8.90 9.20
C GLY A 31 -0.44 7.50 9.41
N SER A 32 -0.36 7.09 10.67
CA SER A 32 0.04 5.74 11.06
C SER A 32 -0.93 5.19 12.10
N GLY A 33 -1.11 3.87 12.10
CA GLY A 33 -1.97 3.18 13.04
C GLY A 33 -1.54 1.73 13.25
N ALA A 34 -2.28 1.01 14.09
CA ALA A 34 -1.93 -0.36 14.49
C ALA A 34 -1.86 -1.36 13.32
N TYR A 35 -2.63 -1.12 12.25
CA TYR A 35 -2.75 -2.03 11.10
C TYR A 35 -1.87 -1.63 9.90
N GLY A 36 -1.17 -0.49 9.98
CA GLY A 36 -0.40 0.04 8.86
C GLY A 36 -0.13 1.53 8.93
N ALA A 37 0.60 2.03 7.94
CA ALA A 37 0.77 3.46 7.71
C ALA A 37 0.24 3.87 6.33
N VAL A 38 -0.09 5.14 6.19
CA VAL A 38 -0.63 5.73 4.96
C VAL A 38 0.28 6.87 4.54
N CYS A 39 0.71 6.83 3.28
CA CYS A 39 1.33 7.97 2.60
C CYS A 39 0.43 8.44 1.47
N SER A 40 0.39 9.74 1.22
CA SER A 40 -0.11 10.27 -0.04
C SER A 40 1.00 10.24 -1.07
N ALA A 41 0.67 10.01 -2.33
CA ALA A 41 1.59 10.04 -3.46
C ALA A 41 0.88 10.62 -4.68
N VAL A 42 1.64 10.95 -5.72
CA VAL A 42 1.11 11.34 -7.02
C VAL A 42 1.27 10.16 -7.98
N ASP A 43 0.18 9.76 -8.61
CA ASP A 43 0.20 8.78 -9.68
C ASP A 43 0.77 9.41 -10.96
N GLY A 44 1.95 8.98 -11.39
CA GLY A 44 2.61 9.50 -12.59
C GLY A 44 1.90 9.22 -13.91
N ARG A 45 0.91 8.29 -13.96
CA ARG A 45 0.12 8.03 -15.18
C ARG A 45 -1.08 8.95 -15.32
N SER A 46 -1.79 9.20 -14.21
CA SER A 46 -3.02 10.01 -14.25
C SER A 46 -2.83 11.42 -13.71
N GLY A 47 -1.70 11.72 -13.07
CA GLY A 47 -1.46 12.98 -12.35
C GLY A 47 -2.29 13.13 -11.07
N THR A 48 -3.03 12.10 -10.67
CA THR A 48 -3.98 12.17 -9.55
C THR A 48 -3.27 11.89 -8.23
N LYS A 49 -3.68 12.59 -7.17
CA LYS A 49 -3.25 12.29 -5.80
C LYS A 49 -3.90 10.99 -5.32
N VAL A 50 -3.07 10.07 -4.81
CA VAL A 50 -3.47 8.77 -4.32
C VAL A 50 -3.03 8.59 -2.87
N ALA A 51 -3.70 7.69 -2.15
CA ALA A 51 -3.31 7.25 -0.83
C ALA A 51 -2.80 5.80 -0.91
N ILE A 52 -1.56 5.57 -0.46
CA ILE A 52 -0.93 4.26 -0.40
C ILE A 52 -0.87 3.84 1.06
N LYS A 53 -1.60 2.78 1.40
CA LYS A 53 -1.59 2.17 2.73
C LYS A 53 -0.67 0.96 2.73
N LYS A 54 0.40 1.03 3.51
CA LYS A 54 1.29 -0.10 3.83
C LYS A 54 0.69 -0.88 4.99
N LEU A 55 0.36 -2.15 4.78
CA LEU A 55 -0.12 -3.05 5.81
C LEU A 55 1.05 -3.64 6.61
N TYR A 56 0.94 -3.62 7.93
CA TYR A 56 1.95 -4.22 8.81
C TYR A 56 1.62 -5.68 9.08
N ARG A 57 2.52 -6.56 8.64
CA ARG A 57 2.47 -8.02 8.86
C ARG A 57 1.04 -8.59 8.76
N PRO A 58 0.34 -8.40 7.63
CA PRO A 58 -1.07 -8.75 7.51
C PRO A 58 -1.34 -10.24 7.75
N PHE A 59 -0.32 -11.09 7.62
CA PHE A 59 -0.42 -12.53 7.80
C PHE A 59 0.12 -13.04 9.14
N GLN A 60 0.46 -12.16 10.09
CA GLN A 60 1.01 -12.57 11.39
C GLN A 60 0.05 -13.48 12.18
N SER A 61 -1.26 -13.33 12.00
CA SER A 61 -2.26 -14.25 12.54
C SER A 61 -3.46 -14.34 11.62
N GLU A 62 -4.25 -15.41 11.77
CA GLU A 62 -5.50 -15.60 11.04
C GLU A 62 -6.46 -14.41 11.22
N LEU A 63 -6.48 -13.80 12.40
CA LEU A 63 -7.30 -12.62 12.67
C LEU A 63 -6.88 -11.41 11.82
N PHE A 64 -5.57 -11.12 11.73
CA PHE A 64 -5.07 -10.03 10.89
C PHE A 64 -5.29 -10.32 9.41
N ALA A 65 -5.08 -11.56 8.97
CA ALA A 65 -5.29 -11.97 7.59
C ALA A 65 -6.76 -11.82 7.18
N LYS A 66 -7.69 -12.26 8.04
CA LYS A 66 -9.15 -12.08 7.84
C LYS A 66 -9.52 -10.60 7.80
N ARG A 67 -8.94 -9.75 8.66
CA ARG A 67 -9.20 -8.31 8.66
C ARG A 67 -8.71 -7.65 7.37
N ALA A 68 -7.47 -7.94 6.95
CA ALA A 68 -6.91 -7.42 5.69
C ALA A 68 -7.74 -7.88 4.48
N TYR A 69 -8.16 -9.16 4.45
CA TYR A 69 -9.02 -9.69 3.39
C TYR A 69 -10.38 -9.00 3.36
N ARG A 70 -11.03 -8.79 4.52
CA ARG A 70 -12.31 -8.08 4.59
C ARG A 70 -12.18 -6.63 4.11
N GLU A 71 -11.10 -5.94 4.47
CA GLU A 71 -10.84 -4.58 4.00
C GLU A 71 -10.69 -4.54 2.47
N LEU A 72 -9.85 -5.41 1.90
CA LEU A 72 -9.70 -5.56 0.45
C LEU A 72 -11.02 -5.90 -0.26
N ARG A 73 -11.79 -6.83 0.32
CA ARG A 73 -13.08 -7.25 -0.23
C ARG A 73 -14.09 -6.12 -0.24
N LEU A 74 -14.22 -5.38 0.87
CA LEU A 74 -15.13 -4.24 0.96
C LEU A 74 -14.76 -3.17 -0.05
N LEU A 75 -13.50 -2.74 -0.06
CA LEU A 75 -13.04 -1.71 -0.98
C LEU A 75 -13.13 -2.11 -2.46
N LYS A 76 -13.09 -3.41 -2.78
CA LYS A 76 -13.32 -3.92 -4.15
C LYS A 76 -14.79 -3.90 -4.57
N HIS A 77 -15.72 -4.06 -3.63
CA HIS A 77 -17.16 -4.12 -3.92
C HIS A 77 -17.84 -2.75 -3.87
N MET A 78 -17.24 -1.78 -3.17
CA MET A 78 -17.77 -0.43 -3.09
C MET A 78 -17.35 0.38 -4.32
N LYS A 79 -18.29 0.68 -5.21
CA LYS A 79 -18.11 1.59 -6.34
C LYS A 79 -19.11 2.74 -6.22
N HIS A 80 -18.70 3.81 -5.56
CA HIS A 80 -19.52 4.99 -5.35
C HIS A 80 -18.61 6.22 -5.28
N GLU A 81 -19.06 7.37 -5.81
CA GLU A 81 -18.25 8.60 -5.88
C GLU A 81 -17.74 9.06 -4.50
N ASN A 82 -18.56 8.88 -3.46
CA ASN A 82 -18.23 9.22 -2.08
C ASN A 82 -17.58 8.09 -1.26
N VAL A 83 -17.24 6.95 -1.89
CA VAL A 83 -16.61 5.83 -1.20
C VAL A 83 -15.25 5.54 -1.82
N ILE A 84 -14.22 5.50 -0.98
CA ILE A 84 -12.84 5.24 -1.39
C ILE A 84 -12.76 3.87 -2.11
N GLY A 85 -12.38 3.89 -3.38
CA GLY A 85 -12.12 2.70 -4.18
C GLY A 85 -10.63 2.31 -4.19
N ILE A 86 -10.37 1.01 -4.36
CA ILE A 86 -9.01 0.50 -4.68
C ILE A 86 -8.65 0.85 -6.12
N LEU A 87 -7.47 1.43 -6.31
CA LEU A 87 -6.87 1.67 -7.63
C LEU A 87 -5.89 0.58 -8.02
N ASP A 88 -5.02 0.19 -7.10
CA ASP A 88 -3.99 -0.82 -7.32
C ASP A 88 -3.68 -1.53 -6.00
N VAL A 89 -3.24 -2.78 -6.09
CA VAL A 89 -2.75 -3.56 -4.96
C VAL A 89 -1.46 -4.22 -5.42
N PHE A 90 -0.38 -4.00 -4.68
CA PHE A 90 0.92 -4.50 -5.07
C PHE A 90 1.75 -4.92 -3.87
N THR A 91 2.71 -5.79 -4.14
CA THR A 91 3.76 -6.19 -3.20
C THR A 91 5.10 -6.15 -3.93
N PRO A 92 6.18 -5.68 -3.28
CA PRO A 92 7.54 -5.79 -3.80
C PRO A 92 8.09 -7.22 -3.72
N ASP A 93 7.40 -8.14 -3.01
CA ASP A 93 7.83 -9.52 -2.84
C ASP A 93 7.54 -10.33 -4.12
N VAL A 94 8.58 -11.01 -4.62
CA VAL A 94 8.54 -11.74 -5.92
C VAL A 94 8.33 -13.24 -5.75
N THR A 95 8.53 -13.78 -4.55
CA THR A 95 8.51 -15.23 -4.29
C THR A 95 7.44 -15.61 -3.26
N LEU A 96 6.70 -16.68 -3.58
CA LEU A 96 5.72 -17.32 -2.69
C LEU A 96 6.33 -17.79 -1.36
N GLU A 97 7.61 -18.12 -1.35
CA GLU A 97 8.33 -18.53 -0.13
C GLU A 97 8.42 -17.41 0.92
N LYS A 98 8.54 -16.14 0.49
CA LYS A 98 8.46 -14.98 1.39
C LYS A 98 7.05 -14.65 1.85
N PHE A 99 6.06 -15.17 1.13
CA PHE A 99 4.65 -15.10 1.49
C PHE A 99 4.34 -16.06 2.66
N ASN A 100 5.01 -17.22 2.70
CA ASN A 100 4.95 -18.16 3.83
C ASN A 100 5.72 -17.67 5.06
N ASP A 101 6.68 -16.77 4.87
CA ASP A 101 7.34 -16.07 5.97
C ASP A 101 6.43 -14.93 6.46
N LEU A 102 5.37 -15.32 7.18
CA LEU A 102 4.29 -14.48 7.73
C LEU A 102 4.79 -13.23 8.50
N LYS A 103 6.07 -13.19 8.86
CA LYS A 103 6.73 -12.11 9.60
C LYS A 103 7.30 -10.99 8.71
N GLY A 104 7.54 -11.24 7.42
CA GLY A 104 8.29 -10.33 6.53
C GLY A 104 7.48 -9.72 5.38
N CYS A 105 6.34 -10.29 5.01
CA CYS A 105 5.61 -9.87 3.81
C CYS A 105 5.03 -8.45 3.96
N CYS A 106 5.41 -7.55 3.05
CA CYS A 106 4.88 -6.19 2.98
C CYS A 106 3.83 -6.09 1.87
N PHE A 107 2.64 -5.65 2.23
CA PHE A 107 1.51 -5.51 1.31
C PHE A 107 1.07 -4.05 1.23
N PHE A 108 0.90 -3.54 0.02
CA PHE A 108 0.51 -2.15 -0.23
C PHE A 108 -0.82 -2.10 -0.95
N ILE A 109 -1.72 -1.27 -0.43
CA ILE A 109 -3.03 -0.98 -1.04
C ILE A 109 -3.03 0.48 -1.48
N CYS A 110 -3.19 0.72 -2.77
CA CYS A 110 -3.33 2.05 -3.35
C CYS A 110 -4.81 2.37 -3.57
N MET A 111 -5.22 3.54 -3.11
CA MET A 111 -6.59 4.03 -3.13
C MET A 111 -6.65 5.44 -3.73
N VAL A 112 -7.80 5.82 -4.31
CA VAL A 112 -8.04 7.22 -4.68
C VAL A 112 -8.06 8.06 -3.41
N CYS A 113 -7.31 9.17 -3.38
CA CYS A 113 -7.36 10.08 -2.25
C CYS A 113 -8.63 10.94 -2.35
N VAL A 114 -9.71 10.56 -1.67
CA VAL A 114 -11.01 11.28 -1.72
C VAL A 114 -11.05 12.48 -0.76
N SER A 115 -10.15 12.53 0.24
CA SER A 115 -10.12 13.60 1.26
C SER A 115 -8.70 14.02 1.66
N PHE A 116 -8.14 14.97 0.91
CA PHE A 116 -7.56 16.20 1.46
C PHE A 116 -8.27 17.37 0.76
N ARG A 117 -9.61 17.36 0.76
CA ARG A 117 -10.34 18.59 0.49
C ARG A 117 -9.99 19.53 1.65
N PRO A 118 -9.52 20.76 1.39
CA PRO A 118 -9.30 21.76 2.44
C PRO A 118 -10.60 22.04 3.21
#